data_AF-A0A2Z5X011-F1
#
_entry.id   AF-A0A2Z5X011-F1
#
_cell.length_a   1.000
_cell.length_b   1.000
_cell.length_c   1.000
_cell.angle_alpha   90.00
_cell.angle_beta   90.00
_cell.angle_gamma   90.00
#
_symmetry.space_group_name_H-M   'P 1'
#
loop_
_entity.id
_entity.type
_entity.pdbx_description
1 polymer ?
#
loop_
_entity_poly.entity_id
_entity_poly.type
_entity_poly.pdbx_seq_one_letter_code
_entity_poly.pdbx_strand_id
1 'polypeptide(L)'
;MATFCPVPRSESLESKYGHFIDQRFIDYLYRNQDRLGEINWRKFEGLTAEYFTREGYKVNIGEGRNDGGIDIRVWKDEADDNDPPLILVQCKRYKEKNTIDKTVVKALWADVKWENAESGLIVTTSSISLGAKKDCIARGYNIQQADKTVISTWLQNMRTIGNGVFMGE
;
A
#
# COMPACT_ATOMS: atom_id res chain seq x y z
N MET A 1 13.66 -16.27 -24.48
CA MET A 1 12.35 -16.69 -23.91
C MET A 1 12.27 -16.15 -22.49
N ALA A 2 11.22 -15.38 -22.19
CA ALA A 2 11.05 -14.72 -20.91
C ALA A 2 10.99 -15.75 -19.76
N THR A 3 11.93 -15.66 -18.83
CA THR A 3 11.96 -16.46 -17.61
C THR A 3 10.68 -16.18 -16.84
N PHE A 4 9.86 -17.22 -16.67
CA PHE A 4 8.70 -17.22 -15.80
C PHE A 4 9.18 -16.85 -14.39
N CYS A 5 9.05 -15.59 -13.98
CA CYS A 5 9.29 -15.21 -12.61
C CYS A 5 7.98 -15.53 -11.87
N PRO A 6 7.91 -16.63 -11.09
CA PRO A 6 6.70 -16.95 -10.36
C PRO A 6 6.42 -15.80 -9.39
N VAL A 7 5.14 -15.46 -9.22
CA VAL A 7 4.72 -14.46 -8.23
C VAL A 7 5.33 -14.86 -6.88
N PRO A 8 6.10 -13.98 -6.23
CA PRO A 8 6.71 -14.30 -4.95
C PRO A 8 5.63 -14.69 -3.95
N ARG A 9 5.68 -15.95 -3.50
CA ARG A 9 4.82 -16.45 -2.41
C ARG A 9 5.41 -16.21 -1.03
N SER A 10 6.66 -15.74 -0.96
CA SER A 10 7.37 -15.44 0.29
C SER A 10 6.79 -14.22 0.99
N GLU A 11 6.69 -14.30 2.32
CA GLU A 11 6.33 -13.17 3.21
C GLU A 11 7.54 -12.27 3.52
N SER A 12 8.77 -12.66 3.16
CA SER A 12 9.97 -11.87 3.44
C SER A 12 9.90 -10.50 2.75
N LEU A 13 10.25 -9.44 3.47
CA LEU A 13 10.41 -8.08 2.95
C LEU A 13 11.88 -7.71 2.72
N GLU A 14 12.79 -8.68 2.81
CA GLU A 14 14.18 -8.45 2.44
C GLU A 14 14.26 -8.04 0.97
N SER A 15 14.98 -6.95 0.74
CA SER A 15 15.16 -6.32 -0.55
C SER A 15 16.63 -5.91 -0.67
N LYS A 16 17.25 -6.18 -1.82
CA LYS A 16 18.65 -5.83 -2.08
C LYS A 16 18.79 -4.37 -2.55
N TYR A 17 17.77 -3.83 -3.20
CA TYR A 17 17.82 -2.52 -3.86
C TYR A 17 16.55 -1.68 -3.62
N GLY A 18 16.01 -1.72 -2.41
CA GLY A 18 14.81 -1.00 -1.94
C GLY A 18 14.61 -1.22 -0.44
N HIS A 19 13.72 -0.48 0.21
CA HIS A 19 13.51 -0.59 1.67
C HIS A 19 12.69 -1.83 2.05
N PHE A 20 11.63 -2.10 1.28
CA PHE A 20 10.71 -3.22 1.52
C PHE A 20 10.51 -4.07 0.26
N ILE A 21 10.67 -3.48 -0.92
CA ILE A 21 10.45 -4.15 -2.21
C ILE A 21 11.56 -3.81 -3.21
N ASP A 22 12.13 -4.84 -3.84
CA ASP A 22 13.13 -4.69 -4.89
C ASP A 22 12.56 -4.01 -6.15
N GLN A 23 13.35 -3.13 -6.76
CA GLN A 23 13.00 -2.43 -8.00
C GLN A 23 12.54 -3.36 -9.13
N ARG A 24 13.17 -4.55 -9.28
CA ARG A 24 12.78 -5.54 -10.30
C ARG A 24 11.35 -6.03 -10.12
N PHE A 25 10.88 -6.13 -8.87
CA PHE A 25 9.52 -6.55 -8.58
C PHE A 25 8.52 -5.43 -8.89
N ILE A 26 8.86 -4.17 -8.60
CA ILE A 26 8.07 -3.00 -9.00
C ILE A 26 7.92 -2.95 -10.52
N ASP A 27 9.03 -3.05 -11.26
CA ASP A 27 9.03 -3.03 -12.73
C ASP A 27 8.24 -4.20 -13.32
N TYR A 28 8.29 -5.37 -12.67
CA TYR A 28 7.48 -6.53 -13.03
C TYR A 28 5.98 -6.26 -12.82
N LEU A 29 5.57 -5.75 -11.66
CA LEU A 29 4.17 -5.47 -11.36
C LEU A 29 3.61 -4.35 -12.24
N TYR A 30 4.40 -3.33 -12.55
CA TYR A 30 4.01 -2.29 -13.50
C TYR A 30 3.65 -2.86 -14.89
N ARG A 31 4.37 -3.88 -15.35
CA ARG A 31 4.11 -4.58 -16.63
C ARG A 31 2.99 -5.63 -16.52
N ASN A 32 2.60 -6.03 -15.31
CA ASN A 32 1.66 -7.13 -15.03
C ASN A 32 0.66 -6.72 -13.94
N GLN A 33 -0.02 -5.58 -14.11
CA GLN A 33 -0.85 -4.98 -13.05
C GLN A 33 -2.07 -5.84 -12.67
N ASP A 34 -2.54 -6.67 -13.60
CA ASP A 34 -3.59 -7.67 -13.38
C ASP A 34 -3.21 -8.67 -12.28
N ARG A 35 -1.91 -8.90 -12.06
CA ARG A 35 -1.39 -9.82 -11.06
C ARG A 35 -1.27 -9.23 -9.65
N LEU A 36 -1.58 -7.95 -9.44
CA LEU A 36 -1.58 -7.34 -8.11
C LEU A 36 -2.46 -8.11 -7.12
N GLY A 37 -3.59 -8.63 -7.59
CA GLY A 37 -4.50 -9.45 -6.78
C GLY A 37 -3.93 -10.82 -6.41
N GLU A 38 -2.80 -11.25 -6.99
CA GLU A 38 -2.21 -12.59 -6.81
C GLU A 38 -1.02 -12.60 -5.85
N ILE A 39 -0.38 -11.44 -5.63
CA ILE A 39 0.85 -11.36 -4.82
C ILE A 39 0.61 -11.74 -3.36
N ASN A 40 1.68 -12.15 -2.65
CA ASN A 40 1.58 -12.39 -1.22
C ASN A 40 1.08 -11.11 -0.50
N TRP A 41 0.17 -11.28 0.46
CA TRP A 41 -0.43 -10.17 1.21
C TRP A 41 0.63 -9.27 1.87
N ARG A 42 1.69 -9.87 2.41
CA ARG A 42 2.80 -9.15 3.02
C ARG A 42 3.61 -8.34 2.02
N LYS A 43 3.78 -8.86 0.79
CA LYS A 43 4.39 -8.10 -0.32
C LYS A 43 3.53 -6.92 -0.78
N PHE A 44 2.21 -7.02 -0.65
CA PHE A 44 1.30 -5.92 -0.94
C PHE A 44 1.42 -4.79 0.10
N GLU A 45 1.57 -5.13 1.37
CA GLU A 45 1.93 -4.16 2.42
C GLU A 45 3.29 -3.54 2.17
N GLY A 46 4.31 -4.38 1.88
CA GLY A 46 5.64 -3.89 1.54
C GLY A 46 5.66 -2.94 0.33
N LEU A 47 4.85 -3.19 -0.70
CA LEU A 47 4.72 -2.30 -1.86
C LEU A 47 4.15 -0.93 -1.47
N THR A 48 3.17 -0.93 -0.58
CA THR A 48 2.55 0.29 -0.06
C THR A 48 3.55 1.08 0.80
N ALA A 49 4.29 0.39 1.67
CA ALA A 49 5.33 1.01 2.49
C ALA A 49 6.46 1.60 1.63
N GLU A 50 6.92 0.85 0.62
CA GLU A 50 7.93 1.30 -0.33
C GLU A 50 7.50 2.57 -1.07
N TYR A 51 6.23 2.68 -1.45
CA TYR A 51 5.68 3.89 -2.08
C TYR A 51 5.82 5.11 -1.15
N PHE A 52 5.30 5.03 0.07
CA PHE A 52 5.39 6.16 1.01
C PHE A 52 6.85 6.51 1.36
N THR A 53 7.73 5.53 1.51
CA THR A 53 9.15 5.79 1.73
C THR A 53 9.79 6.55 0.57
N ARG A 54 9.45 6.20 -0.68
CA ARG A 54 9.97 6.90 -1.88
C ARG A 54 9.41 8.30 -2.06
N GLU A 55 8.20 8.55 -1.56
CA GLU A 55 7.61 9.89 -1.49
C GLU A 55 8.22 10.74 -0.35
N GLY A 56 9.18 10.21 0.41
CA GLY A 56 9.90 10.93 1.46
C GLY A 56 9.22 10.92 2.82
N TYR A 57 8.37 9.91 3.10
CA TYR A 57 7.78 9.76 4.43
C TYR A 57 8.58 8.78 5.30
N LYS A 58 8.56 9.02 6.62
CA LYS A 58 8.95 8.04 7.63
C LYS A 58 7.85 6.99 7.71
N VAL A 59 8.21 5.72 7.54
CA VAL A 59 7.25 4.60 7.46
C VAL A 59 7.61 3.52 8.46
N ASN A 60 6.62 3.07 9.23
CA ASN A 60 6.71 1.86 10.04
C ASN A 60 5.72 0.84 9.51
N ILE A 61 6.23 -0.33 9.14
CA ILE A 61 5.41 -1.47 8.75
C ILE A 61 5.19 -2.37 9.97
N GLY A 62 3.94 -2.75 10.23
CA GLY A 62 3.58 -3.66 11.31
C GLY A 62 4.17 -5.06 11.10
N GLU A 63 4.10 -5.91 12.13
CA GLU A 63 4.61 -7.29 12.08
C GLU A 63 3.82 -8.18 11.08
N GLY A 64 2.65 -7.72 10.64
CA GLY A 64 1.79 -8.30 9.62
C GLY A 64 0.79 -9.35 10.14
N ARG A 65 0.97 -9.87 11.36
CA ARG A 65 -0.03 -10.73 12.02
C ARG A 65 -0.32 -10.18 13.40
N ASN A 66 -1.59 -10.16 13.79
CA ASN A 66 -2.06 -9.64 15.07
C ASN A 66 -1.69 -8.16 15.32
N ASP A 67 -1.61 -7.36 14.27
CA ASP A 67 -1.32 -5.91 14.33
C ASP A 67 -2.54 -5.03 14.61
N GLY A 68 -3.67 -5.65 15.01
CA GLY A 68 -4.94 -4.94 15.22
C GLY A 68 -5.60 -4.48 13.93
N GLY A 69 -5.04 -4.80 12.76
CA GLY A 69 -5.53 -4.37 11.46
C GLY A 69 -4.86 -3.12 10.91
N ILE A 70 -3.84 -2.57 11.57
CA ILE A 70 -3.01 -1.48 11.06
C ILE A 70 -1.70 -2.04 10.52
N ASP A 71 -1.61 -2.10 9.19
CA ASP A 71 -0.47 -2.73 8.52
C ASP A 71 0.72 -1.75 8.40
N ILE A 72 0.45 -0.45 8.24
CA ILE A 72 1.48 0.58 8.05
C ILE A 72 1.08 1.88 8.76
N ARG A 73 2.07 2.52 9.39
CA ARG A 73 1.99 3.89 9.93
C ARG A 73 2.92 4.79 9.15
N VAL A 74 2.44 5.98 8.82
CA VAL A 74 3.17 6.95 7.98
C VAL A 74 3.26 8.28 8.73
N TRP A 75 4.45 8.86 8.79
CA TRP A 75 4.74 10.19 9.34
C TRP A 75 5.50 11.03 8.33
N LYS A 76 5.50 12.35 8.53
CA LYS A 76 6.45 13.24 7.84
C LYS A 76 7.89 12.84 8.18
N ASP A 77 8.83 13.13 7.29
CA ASP A 77 10.24 12.76 7.46
C ASP A 77 10.82 13.35 8.76
N GLU A 78 10.47 14.60 9.04
CA GLU A 78 10.92 15.38 10.19
C GLU A 78 10.14 15.10 11.50
N ALA A 79 9.26 14.10 11.53
CA ALA A 79 8.45 13.80 12.72
C ALA A 79 9.27 13.17 13.84
N ASP A 80 9.03 13.65 15.06
CA ASP A 80 9.63 13.09 16.27
C ASP A 80 9.00 11.73 16.63
N ASP A 81 9.69 10.93 17.43
CA ASP A 81 9.20 9.60 17.83
C ASP A 81 7.92 9.62 18.68
N ASN A 82 7.56 10.78 19.23
CA ASN A 82 6.33 10.99 20.00
C ASN A 82 5.19 11.58 19.16
N ASP A 83 5.45 11.98 17.91
CA ASP A 83 4.42 12.53 17.05
C ASP A 83 3.44 11.43 16.61
N PRO A 84 2.12 11.73 16.59
CA PRO A 84 1.16 10.78 16.07
C PRO A 84 1.37 10.55 14.56
N PRO A 85 1.02 9.37 14.03
CA PRO A 85 1.06 9.11 12.60
C PRO A 85 0.20 10.11 11.82
N LEU A 86 0.67 10.52 10.65
CA LEU A 86 -0.16 11.26 9.69
C LEU A 86 -1.26 10.37 9.13
N ILE A 87 -0.89 9.13 8.76
CA ILE A 87 -1.79 8.18 8.11
C ILE A 87 -1.64 6.81 8.77
N LEU A 88 -2.77 6.23 9.16
CA LEU A 88 -2.86 4.79 9.42
C LEU A 88 -3.34 4.07 8.16
N VAL A 89 -2.62 3.04 7.74
CA VAL A 89 -2.91 2.34 6.50
C VAL A 89 -3.33 0.91 6.79
N GLN A 90 -4.43 0.50 6.16
CA GLN A 90 -4.89 -0.88 6.14
C GLN A 90 -4.95 -1.42 4.70
N CYS A 91 -4.18 -2.46 4.44
CA CYS A 91 -4.08 -3.19 3.19
C CYS A 91 -5.09 -4.33 3.14
N LYS A 92 -5.92 -4.36 2.08
CA LYS A 92 -6.88 -5.44 1.81
C LYS A 92 -6.77 -5.92 0.36
N ARG A 93 -6.10 -7.04 0.16
CA ARG A 93 -6.00 -7.71 -1.14
C ARG A 93 -7.16 -8.68 -1.35
N TYR A 94 -8.20 -8.23 -2.04
CA TYR A 94 -9.36 -9.04 -2.38
C TYR A 94 -9.54 -9.23 -3.88
N LYS A 95 -10.31 -10.26 -4.25
CA LYS A 95 -10.84 -10.39 -5.61
C LYS A 95 -11.77 -9.22 -5.88
N GLU A 96 -11.81 -8.76 -7.13
CA GLU A 96 -12.49 -7.51 -7.51
C GLU A 96 -13.97 -7.43 -7.09
N LYS A 97 -14.68 -8.57 -7.13
CA LYS A 97 -16.08 -8.68 -6.73
C LYS A 97 -16.32 -8.52 -5.21
N ASN A 98 -15.28 -8.55 -4.39
CA ASN A 98 -15.37 -8.46 -2.94
C ASN A 98 -14.95 -7.06 -2.49
N THR A 99 -15.94 -6.23 -2.17
CA THR A 99 -15.71 -4.87 -1.69
C THR A 99 -15.42 -4.81 -0.20
N ILE A 100 -14.75 -3.75 0.24
CA ILE A 100 -14.52 -3.47 1.67
C ILE A 100 -15.81 -3.00 2.33
N ASP A 101 -16.18 -3.66 3.41
CA ASP A 101 -17.43 -3.40 4.13
C ASP A 101 -17.30 -2.26 5.15
N LYS A 102 -18.42 -1.97 5.82
CA LYS A 102 -18.53 -0.91 6.83
C LYS A 102 -17.72 -1.21 8.09
N THR A 103 -17.50 -2.49 8.42
CA THR A 103 -16.81 -2.91 9.65
C THR A 103 -15.34 -2.53 9.56
N VAL A 104 -14.70 -2.79 8.42
CA VAL A 104 -13.30 -2.42 8.18
C VAL A 104 -13.09 -0.91 8.30
N VAL A 105 -13.94 -0.12 7.64
CA VAL A 105 -13.88 1.35 7.71
C VAL A 105 -14.08 1.87 9.14
N LYS A 106 -15.03 1.30 9.89
CA LYS A 106 -15.29 1.71 11.28
C LYS A 106 -14.14 1.36 12.22
N ALA A 107 -13.55 0.18 12.05
CA ALA A 107 -12.41 -0.26 12.84
C ALA A 107 -11.21 0.67 12.60
N LEU A 108 -10.83 0.88 11.34
CA LEU A 108 -9.74 1.79 10.99
C LEU A 108 -9.99 3.21 11.54
N TRP A 109 -11.23 3.70 11.51
CA TRP A 109 -11.53 5.01 12.09
C TRP A 109 -11.37 5.05 13.61
N ALA A 110 -11.73 3.98 14.31
CA ALA A 110 -11.52 3.88 15.75
C ALA A 110 -10.02 3.93 16.07
N ASP A 111 -9.19 3.23 15.30
CA ASP A 111 -7.73 3.23 15.46
C ASP A 111 -7.12 4.60 15.14
N VAL A 112 -7.60 5.28 14.07
CA VAL A 112 -7.19 6.66 13.75
C VAL A 112 -7.45 7.59 14.93
N LYS A 113 -8.59 7.44 15.61
CA LYS A 113 -8.90 8.24 16.81
C LYS A 113 -8.09 7.83 18.02
N TRP A 114 -7.82 6.54 18.19
CA TRP A 114 -7.03 6.01 19.29
C TRP A 114 -5.57 6.49 19.22
N GLU A 115 -4.94 6.41 18.05
CA GLU A 115 -3.54 6.83 17.83
C GLU A 115 -3.39 8.33 17.53
N ASN A 116 -4.49 9.09 17.56
CA ASN A 116 -4.54 10.52 17.23
C ASN A 116 -3.97 10.84 15.83
N ALA A 117 -4.15 9.91 14.88
CA ALA A 117 -3.71 10.10 13.51
C ALA A 117 -4.60 11.09 12.75
N GLU A 118 -4.05 11.76 11.73
CA GLU A 118 -4.81 12.73 10.94
C GLU A 118 -5.85 12.05 10.03
N SER A 119 -5.48 10.89 9.46
CA SER A 119 -6.32 10.18 8.49
C SER A 119 -6.09 8.67 8.48
N GLY A 120 -7.05 7.95 7.89
CA GLY A 120 -6.91 6.55 7.53
C GLY A 120 -6.83 6.37 6.02
N LEU A 121 -6.11 5.35 5.56
CA LEU A 121 -6.05 4.95 4.16
C LEU A 121 -6.31 3.45 4.01
N ILE A 122 -7.30 3.09 3.20
CA ILE A 122 -7.51 1.71 2.79
C ILE A 122 -6.86 1.49 1.43
N VAL A 123 -5.83 0.66 1.39
CA VAL A 123 -5.17 0.25 0.15
C VAL A 123 -5.72 -1.09 -0.28
N THR A 124 -6.28 -1.18 -1.48
CA THR A 124 -7.00 -2.40 -1.89
C THR A 124 -6.91 -2.70 -3.38
N THR A 125 -6.94 -3.98 -3.71
CA THR A 125 -7.11 -4.45 -5.09
C THR A 125 -8.59 -4.52 -5.53
N SER A 126 -9.53 -4.07 -4.69
CA SER A 126 -10.94 -3.90 -5.02
C SER A 126 -11.35 -2.45 -4.73
N SER A 127 -12.44 -2.23 -4.02
CA SER A 127 -12.95 -0.91 -3.64
C SER A 127 -13.74 -0.99 -2.34
N ILE A 128 -13.87 0.15 -1.67
CA ILE A 128 -14.80 0.32 -0.56
C ILE A 128 -16.22 0.29 -1.11
N SER A 129 -17.08 -0.50 -0.47
CA SER A 129 -18.50 -0.61 -0.82
C SER A 129 -19.19 0.75 -0.77
N LEU A 130 -20.21 0.96 -1.60
CA LEU A 130 -20.97 2.21 -1.60
C LEU A 130 -21.57 2.53 -0.21
N GLY A 131 -22.02 1.50 0.50
CA GLY A 131 -22.54 1.64 1.86
C GLY A 131 -21.48 2.12 2.86
N ALA A 132 -20.24 1.65 2.74
CA ALA A 132 -19.14 2.09 3.61
C ALA A 132 -18.63 3.49 3.24
N LYS A 133 -18.57 3.84 1.95
CA LYS A 133 -18.28 5.22 1.49
C LYS A 133 -19.31 6.23 2.03
N LYS A 134 -20.60 5.86 2.00
CA LYS A 134 -21.68 6.67 2.58
C LYS A 134 -21.51 6.86 4.10
N ASP A 135 -21.09 5.81 4.81
CA ASP A 135 -20.79 5.91 6.25
C ASP A 135 -19.63 6.88 6.50
N CYS A 136 -18.56 6.86 5.68
CA CYS A 136 -17.46 7.83 5.82
C CYS A 136 -17.96 9.27 5.71
N ILE A 137 -18.74 9.56 4.68
CA ILE A 137 -19.27 10.92 4.43
C ILE A 137 -20.21 11.35 5.56
N ALA A 138 -21.21 10.51 5.87
CA ALA A 138 -22.24 10.85 6.85
C ALA A 138 -21.69 11.00 8.27
N ARG A 139 -20.58 10.35 8.60
CA ARG A 139 -19.98 10.34 9.94
C ARG A 139 -18.68 11.14 10.03
N GLY A 140 -18.24 11.77 8.94
CA GLY A 140 -17.00 12.54 8.89
C GLY A 140 -15.75 11.70 9.13
N TYR A 141 -15.74 10.44 8.68
CA TYR A 141 -14.52 9.62 8.75
C TYR A 141 -13.55 10.12 7.68
N ASN A 142 -12.40 10.63 8.12
CA ASN A 142 -11.30 11.00 7.24
C ASN A 142 -10.56 9.73 6.77
N ILE A 143 -11.25 8.91 5.99
CA ILE A 143 -10.74 7.66 5.43
C ILE A 143 -10.75 7.76 3.91
N GLN A 144 -9.58 7.59 3.32
CA GLN A 144 -9.35 7.58 1.89
C GLN A 144 -9.17 6.15 1.36
N GLN A 145 -9.19 6.01 0.03
CA GLN A 145 -8.98 4.74 -0.65
C GLN A 145 -7.89 4.90 -1.70
N ALA A 146 -6.95 3.96 -1.72
CA ALA A 146 -6.09 3.70 -2.88
C ALA A 146 -6.50 2.35 -3.48
N ASP A 147 -7.23 2.39 -4.59
CA ASP A 147 -7.57 1.18 -5.35
C ASP A 147 -6.52 0.84 -6.41
N LYS A 148 -6.81 -0.17 -7.24
CA LYS A 148 -5.97 -0.56 -8.36
C LYS A 148 -5.53 0.62 -9.22
N THR A 149 -6.40 1.58 -9.52
CA THR A 149 -6.04 2.73 -10.38
C THR A 149 -5.01 3.63 -9.73
N VAL A 150 -5.16 3.87 -8.42
CA VAL A 150 -4.18 4.63 -7.63
C VAL A 150 -2.85 3.86 -7.53
N ILE A 151 -2.91 2.57 -7.23
CA ILE A 151 -1.73 1.69 -7.13
C ILE A 151 -0.99 1.61 -8.47
N SER A 152 -1.70 1.56 -9.59
CA SER A 152 -1.10 1.62 -10.93
C SER A 152 -0.29 2.90 -11.15
N THR A 153 -0.76 4.03 -10.61
CA THR A 153 -0.04 5.30 -10.65
C THR A 153 1.21 5.25 -9.77
N TRP A 154 1.13 4.64 -8.59
CA TRP A 154 2.30 4.40 -7.73
C TRP A 154 3.36 3.56 -8.45
N LEU A 155 2.96 2.46 -9.07
CA LEU A 155 3.86 1.60 -9.85
C LEU A 155 4.49 2.37 -11.02
N GLN A 156 3.72 3.22 -11.69
CA GLN A 156 4.23 4.07 -12.77
C GLN A 156 5.29 5.06 -12.28
N ASN A 157 5.11 5.63 -11.09
CA ASN A 157 6.05 6.59 -10.51
C ASN A 157 7.31 5.91 -9.97
N MET A 158 7.17 4.71 -9.40
CA MET A 158 8.28 3.97 -8.80
C MET A 158 9.08 3.13 -9.81
N ARG A 159 8.58 2.88 -11.02
CA ARG A 159 9.30 2.07 -12.03
C ARG A 159 10.61 2.74 -12.45
N THR A 160 11.57 1.95 -12.88
CA THR A 160 12.69 2.50 -13.64
C THR A 160 12.19 2.99 -14.99
N ILE A 161 12.46 4.25 -15.29
CA ILE A 161 12.41 4.73 -16.67
C ILE A 161 13.62 4.09 -17.33
N GLY A 162 13.39 3.08 -18.18
CA GLY A 162 14.46 2.53 -18.98
C GLY A 162 15.06 3.68 -19.80
N ASN A 163 16.25 4.14 -19.43
CA ASN A 163 17.11 4.81 -20.39
C ASN A 163 17.34 3.78 -21.49
N GLY A 164 16.65 3.98 -22.62
CA GLY A 164 17.08 3.35 -23.85
C GLY A 164 18.56 3.65 -24.00
N VAL A 165 19.37 2.61 -24.10
CA VAL A 165 20.76 2.71 -24.51
C VAL A 165 20.75 3.36 -25.89
N PHE A 166 20.93 4.68 -25.93
CA PHE A 166 21.37 5.44 -27.10
C PHE A 166 22.66 6.15 -26.70
N MET A 167 23.75 5.39 -26.63
CA MET A 167 25.07 5.89 -26.99
C MET A 167 25.51 5.07 -28.20
N GLY A 168 24.99 5.49 -29.35
CA GLY A 168 25.60 5.24 -30.63
C GLY A 168 26.45 6.46 -30.97
N GLU A 169 27.62 6.15 -31.55
CA GLU A 169 28.73 6.99 -31.99
C GLU A 169 29.74 7.44 -30.92
#